data_AF-A0A224VEC5-F1
#
_entry.id   AF-A0A224VEC5-F1
#
_cell.length_a   1.000
_cell.length_b   1.000
_cell.length_c   1.000
_cell.angle_alpha   90.00
_cell.angle_beta   90.00
_cell.angle_gamma   90.00
#
_symmetry.space_group_name_H-M   'P 1'
#
loop_
_entity.id
_entity.type
_entity.pdbx_description
1 polymer ?
#
loop_
_entity_poly.entity_id
_entity_poly.type
_entity_poly.pdbx_seq_one_letter_code
_entity_poly.pdbx_strand_id
1 'polypeptide(L)'
;MGYMFFYGRLDENSVKFAAAPEKLKTRGGSPNQGVAFNNVNNRIYVVSDDVLTSIPVDKLTAGTATPDDVNYAVFQSKREWECLAFDSQGYGHLLALWPAELMKSTEPLN
;
A
#
# COMPACT_ATOMS: atom_id res chain seq x y z
N MET A 1 13.43 10.55 0.02
CA MET A 1 13.67 9.09 0.09
C MET A 1 12.44 8.38 -0.47
N GLY A 2 12.57 7.18 -1.05
CA GLY A 2 11.50 6.42 -1.70
C GLY A 2 11.19 5.09 -0.99
N TYR A 3 10.51 4.18 -1.68
CA TYR A 3 10.25 2.80 -1.24
C TYR A 3 10.82 1.79 -2.23
N MET A 4 11.52 0.79 -1.70
CA MET A 4 11.90 -0.42 -2.41
C MET A 4 10.99 -1.55 -1.95
N PHE A 5 10.49 -2.35 -2.88
CA PHE A 5 9.63 -3.47 -2.57
C PHE A 5 10.40 -4.77 -2.71
N PHE A 6 10.08 -5.73 -1.84
CA PHE A 6 10.56 -7.09 -1.93
C PHE A 6 9.36 -8.01 -2.05
N TYR A 7 9.46 -9.00 -2.93
CA TYR A 7 8.40 -9.98 -3.17
C TYR A 7 9.00 -11.37 -3.20
N GLY A 8 8.22 -12.37 -2.83
CA GLY A 8 8.76 -13.71 -2.64
C GLY A 8 7.85 -14.64 -1.88
N ARG A 9 8.42 -15.76 -1.46
CA ARG A 9 7.77 -16.82 -0.69
C ARG A 9 8.45 -16.92 0.66
N LEU A 10 7.63 -16.94 1.71
CA LEU A 10 8.01 -17.29 3.06
C LEU A 10 7.10 -18.43 3.51
N ASP A 11 7.68 -19.58 3.80
CA ASP A 11 7.00 -20.69 4.45
C ASP A 11 7.97 -21.47 5.34
N GLU A 12 7.46 -22.55 5.94
CA GLU A 12 8.22 -23.42 6.85
C GLU A 12 9.45 -24.09 6.20
N ASN A 13 9.51 -24.16 4.87
CA ASN A 13 10.53 -24.89 4.12
C ASN A 13 11.54 -23.98 3.43
N SER A 14 11.17 -22.74 3.12
CA SER A 14 12.02 -21.82 2.36
C SER A 14 11.65 -20.35 2.53
N VAL A 15 12.69 -19.51 2.52
CA VAL A 15 12.60 -18.06 2.46
C VAL A 15 13.30 -17.62 1.17
N LYS A 16 12.53 -17.12 0.20
CA LYS A 16 13.06 -16.66 -1.09
C LYS A 16 12.41 -15.35 -1.47
N PHE A 17 13.20 -14.29 -1.52
CA PHE A 17 12.75 -12.95 -1.87
C PHE A 17 13.67 -12.33 -2.93
N ALA A 18 13.08 -11.50 -3.77
CA ALA A 18 13.80 -10.64 -4.71
C ALA A 18 13.33 -9.20 -4.50
N ALA A 19 14.24 -8.26 -4.75
CA ALA A 19 13.82 -6.87 -4.91
C ALA A 19 12.96 -6.76 -6.18
N ALA A 20 11.86 -6.02 -6.10
CA ALA A 20 11.16 -5.59 -7.28
C ALA A 20 12.08 -4.74 -8.16
N PRO A 21 12.05 -4.92 -9.49
CA PRO A 21 12.84 -4.08 -10.40
C PRO A 21 12.42 -2.60 -10.32
N GLU A 22 11.14 -2.33 -10.03
CA GLU A 22 10.63 -0.97 -9.86
C GLU A 22 10.60 -0.52 -8.39
N LYS A 23 10.70 0.81 -8.22
CA LYS A 23 10.67 1.47 -6.91
C LYS A 23 9.83 2.74 -6.96
N LEU A 24 9.15 3.06 -5.85
CA LEU A 24 8.61 4.40 -5.67
C LEU A 24 9.75 5.34 -5.35
N LYS A 25 10.11 6.23 -6.28
CA LYS A 25 11.22 7.17 -6.12
C LYS A 25 10.92 8.23 -5.05
N THR A 26 9.66 8.63 -4.95
CA THR A 26 9.19 9.69 -4.05
C THR A 26 8.07 9.13 -3.17
N ARG A 27 8.12 9.43 -1.87
CA ARG A 27 7.04 9.09 -0.93
C ARG A 27 5.95 10.15 -1.01
N GLY A 28 4.69 9.73 -0.88
CA GLY A 28 3.54 10.62 -0.89
C GLY A 28 3.37 11.44 0.39
N GLY A 29 4.05 11.11 1.48
CA GLY A 29 3.89 11.77 2.78
C GLY A 29 5.04 11.47 3.74
N SER A 30 4.68 11.32 5.02
CA SER A 30 5.61 10.87 6.06
C SER A 30 6.22 9.49 5.74
N PRO A 31 7.25 9.04 6.48
CA PRO A 31 7.72 7.67 6.37
C PRO A 31 6.57 6.66 6.47
N ASN A 32 6.75 5.52 5.81
CA ASN A 32 5.74 4.46 5.79
C ASN A 32 5.36 4.03 7.21
N GLN A 33 4.06 4.01 7.48
CA GLN A 33 3.47 3.51 8.73
C GLN A 33 2.93 2.09 8.57
N GLY A 34 2.53 1.71 7.35
CA GLY A 34 2.03 0.35 7.09
C GLY A 34 1.94 -0.01 5.60
N VAL A 35 1.89 -1.30 5.31
CA VAL A 35 1.72 -1.83 3.95
C VAL A 35 0.57 -2.81 3.93
N ALA A 36 -0.25 -2.74 2.89
CA ALA A 36 -1.40 -3.62 2.72
C ALA A 36 -1.47 -4.15 1.29
N PHE A 37 -1.99 -5.36 1.11
CA PHE A 37 -2.26 -5.94 -0.20
C PHE A 37 -3.75 -6.12 -0.38
N ASN A 38 -4.29 -5.61 -1.50
CA ASN A 38 -5.66 -5.85 -1.90
C ASN A 38 -5.69 -6.93 -2.97
N ASN A 39 -6.25 -8.10 -2.63
CA ASN A 39 -6.33 -9.23 -3.56
C ASN A 39 -7.37 -9.04 -4.68
N VAL A 40 -8.33 -8.12 -4.51
CA VAL A 40 -9.41 -7.89 -5.48
C VAL A 40 -8.90 -7.15 -6.71
N ASN A 41 -7.96 -6.22 -6.51
CA ASN A 41 -7.38 -5.42 -7.60
C ASN A 41 -5.89 -5.68 -7.83
N ASN A 42 -5.28 -6.59 -7.07
CA ASN A 42 -3.87 -6.96 -7.15
C ASN A 42 -2.90 -5.79 -6.95
N ARG A 43 -3.19 -4.91 -5.98
CA ARG A 43 -2.36 -3.74 -5.67
C ARG A 43 -1.77 -3.80 -4.27
N ILE A 44 -0.54 -3.31 -4.16
CA ILE A 44 0.09 -3.02 -2.88
C ILE A 44 -0.17 -1.56 -2.53
N TYR A 45 -0.57 -1.32 -1.28
CA TYR A 45 -0.83 0.00 -0.71
C TYR A 45 0.22 0.30 0.33
N VAL A 46 0.77 1.51 0.26
CA VAL A 46 1.67 2.09 1.24
C VAL A 46 0.89 3.17 1.97
N VAL A 47 0.81 3.02 3.29
CA VAL A 47 0.20 3.98 4.20
C VAL A 47 1.29 4.93 4.71
N SER A 48 0.99 6.23 4.63
CA SER A 48 1.71 7.32 5.28
C SER A 48 0.70 8.33 5.81
N ASP A 49 1.15 9.30 6.62
CA ASP A 49 0.25 10.34 7.13
C ASP A 49 -0.38 11.12 5.98
N ASP A 50 -1.70 11.25 6.05
CA ASP A 50 -2.59 11.79 5.03
C ASP A 50 -2.50 11.24 3.61
N VAL A 51 -1.71 10.20 3.31
CA VAL A 51 -1.58 9.67 1.94
C VAL A 51 -1.56 8.14 1.88
N LEU A 52 -2.45 7.57 1.05
CA LEU A 52 -2.32 6.21 0.52
C LEU A 52 -1.68 6.28 -0.87
N THR A 53 -0.62 5.51 -1.08
CA THR A 53 -0.04 5.28 -2.40
C THR A 53 -0.26 3.83 -2.80
N SER A 54 -0.76 3.54 -4.00
CA SER A 54 -0.93 2.15 -4.46
C SER A 54 -0.33 1.90 -5.83
N ILE A 55 0.14 0.67 -6.07
CA ILE A 55 0.76 0.24 -7.34
C ILE A 55 0.32 -1.20 -7.64
N PRO A 56 0.04 -1.56 -8.92
CA PRO A 56 -0.18 -2.94 -9.32
C PRO A 56 1.06 -3.81 -9.05
N VAL A 57 0.85 -4.96 -8.42
CA VAL A 57 1.94 -5.89 -8.07
C VAL A 57 2.56 -6.54 -9.30
N ASP A 58 1.76 -6.86 -10.31
CA ASP A 58 2.22 -7.42 -11.58
C ASP A 58 3.14 -6.45 -12.33
N LYS A 59 2.78 -5.16 -12.42
CA LYS A 59 3.62 -4.11 -13.02
C LYS A 59 4.92 -3.90 -12.26
N LEU A 60 4.83 -3.87 -10.93
CA LEU A 60 5.97 -3.68 -10.03
C LEU A 60 6.99 -4.81 -10.16
N THR A 61 6.53 -6.06 -10.19
CA THR A 61 7.39 -7.24 -10.30
C THR A 61 7.91 -7.47 -11.71
N ALA A 62 7.15 -7.10 -12.75
CA ALA A 62 7.57 -7.20 -14.14
C ALA A 62 8.54 -6.10 -14.59
N GLY A 63 8.71 -5.02 -13.83
CA GLY A 63 9.58 -3.93 -14.25
C GLY A 63 8.92 -2.96 -15.23
N THR A 64 7.59 -2.85 -15.20
CA THR A 64 6.82 -2.14 -16.24
C THR A 64 5.89 -1.06 -15.67
N ALA A 65 5.97 -0.79 -14.37
CA ALA A 65 5.17 0.24 -13.73
C ALA A 65 5.59 1.63 -14.24
N THR A 66 4.60 2.42 -14.62
CA THR A 66 4.73 3.81 -15.04
C THR A 66 4.13 4.73 -13.97
N PRO A 67 4.39 6.05 -14.02
CA PRO A 67 3.73 6.99 -13.12
C PRO A 67 2.19 6.89 -13.14
N ASP A 68 1.59 6.58 -14.29
CA ASP A 68 0.13 6.45 -14.45
C ASP A 68 -0.45 5.21 -13.76
N ASP A 69 0.39 4.20 -13.48
CA ASP A 69 -0.02 3.02 -12.71
C ASP A 69 -0.12 3.32 -11.20
N VAL A 70 0.46 4.43 -10.73
CA VAL A 70 0.49 4.79 -9.31
C VAL A 70 -0.74 5.61 -8.95
N ASN A 71 -1.50 5.15 -7.96
CA ASN A 71 -2.63 5.90 -7.41
C ASN A 71 -2.22 6.59 -6.11
N TYR A 72 -2.69 7.82 -5.93
CA TYR A 72 -2.53 8.61 -4.70
C TYR A 72 -3.90 9.04 -4.19
N ALA A 73 -4.25 8.65 -2.98
CA ALA A 73 -5.38 9.20 -2.25
C ALA A 73 -4.85 10.08 -1.12
N VAL A 74 -5.23 11.36 -1.11
CA VAL A 74 -4.81 12.34 -0.10
C VAL A 74 -6.01 12.72 0.77
N PHE A 75 -5.91 12.51 2.07
CA PHE A 75 -7.03 12.71 3.00
C PHE A 75 -7.13 14.14 3.55
N GLN A 76 -6.00 14.87 3.63
CA GLN A 76 -5.91 16.20 4.26
C GLN A 76 -6.61 16.28 5.63
N SER A 77 -6.60 15.17 6.37
CA SER A 77 -7.40 14.99 7.58
C SER A 77 -6.68 15.47 8.83
N LYS A 78 -5.34 15.63 8.75
CA LYS A 78 -4.45 15.87 9.90
C LYS A 78 -4.49 14.75 10.94
N ARG A 79 -4.86 13.53 10.54
CA ARG A 79 -4.84 12.32 11.37
C ARG A 79 -3.57 11.52 11.12
N GLU A 80 -3.18 10.74 12.12
CA GLU A 80 -2.08 9.78 12.05
C GLU A 80 -2.62 8.43 11.58
N TRP A 81 -2.20 7.98 10.38
CA TRP A 81 -2.67 6.73 9.78
C TRP A 81 -1.68 5.61 10.03
N GLU A 82 -2.13 4.50 10.63
CA GLU A 82 -1.22 3.43 11.07
C GLU A 82 -1.37 2.14 10.28
N CYS A 83 -2.59 1.82 9.84
CA CYS A 83 -2.86 0.52 9.27
C CYS A 83 -3.98 0.57 8.24
N LEU A 84 -3.82 -0.22 7.18
CA LEU A 84 -4.86 -0.50 6.20
C LEU A 84 -4.96 -2.03 6.07
N ALA A 85 -6.19 -2.54 6.07
CA ALA A 85 -6.49 -3.93 5.72
C ALA A 85 -7.64 -3.99 4.74
N PHE A 86 -7.74 -5.09 3.99
CA PHE A 86 -8.80 -5.29 3.01
C PHE A 86 -9.68 -6.47 3.40
N ASP A 87 -10.99 -6.33 3.21
CA ASP A 87 -11.88 -7.48 3.23
C ASP A 87 -11.88 -8.22 1.89
N SER A 88 -12.60 -9.35 1.82
CA SER A 88 -12.68 -10.18 0.62
C SER A 88 -13.41 -9.51 -0.56
N GLN A 89 -13.99 -8.33 -0.37
CA GLN A 89 -14.67 -7.55 -1.39
C GLN A 89 -13.85 -6.31 -1.80
N GLY A 90 -12.67 -6.12 -1.19
CA GLY A 90 -11.76 -5.03 -1.52
C GLY A 90 -12.07 -3.72 -0.78
N TYR A 91 -12.97 -3.73 0.21
CA TYR A 91 -13.16 -2.55 1.06
C TYR A 91 -11.98 -2.37 2.00
N GLY A 92 -11.44 -1.16 2.01
CA GLY A 92 -10.36 -0.76 2.90
C GLY A 92 -10.87 -0.47 4.30
N HIS A 93 -10.19 -1.01 5.31
CA HIS A 93 -10.38 -0.72 6.72
C HIS A 93 -9.15 0.03 7.21
N LEU A 94 -9.29 1.34 7.46
CA LEU A 94 -8.20 2.26 7.77
C LEU A 94 -8.23 2.64 9.25
N LEU A 95 -7.11 2.46 9.93
CA LEU A 95 -6.90 2.79 11.33
C LEU A 95 -6.20 4.15 11.48
N ALA A 96 -6.82 5.06 12.22
CA ALA A 96 -6.15 6.23 12.78
C ALA A 96 -5.68 5.94 14.22
N LEU A 97 -4.50 6.42 14.60
CA LEU A 97 -3.99 6.26 15.97
C LEU A 97 -4.62 7.28 16.94
N TRP A 98 -4.64 8.55 16.56
CA TRP A 98 -5.02 9.65 17.44
C TRP A 98 -5.97 10.69 16.79
N PRO A 99 -7.22 10.84 17.28
CA PRO A 99 -7.90 9.87 18.15
C PRO A 99 -8.06 8.52 17.44
N ALA A 100 -8.13 7.45 18.23
CA ALA A 100 -8.24 6.10 17.69
C ALA A 100 -9.59 5.91 16.98
N GLU A 101 -9.54 5.64 15.67
CA GLU A 101 -10.73 5.42 14.86
C GLU A 101 -10.47 4.32 13.82
N LEU A 102 -11.48 3.49 13.59
CA LEU A 102 -11.51 2.55 12.48
C LEU A 102 -12.56 3.01 11.47
N MET A 103 -12.12 3.28 10.25
CA MET A 103 -13.00 3.65 9.13
C MET A 103 -13.05 2.54 8.11
N LYS A 104 -14.18 2.44 7.42
CA LYS A 104 -14.37 1.57 6.26
C LYS A 104 -14.60 2.44 5.03
N SER A 105 -13.97 2.10 3.91
CA SER A 105 -14.26 2.76 2.64
C SER A 105 -15.73 2.58 2.26
N THR A 106 -16.31 3.57 1.58
CA THR A 106 -17.70 3.48 1.10
C THR A 106 -17.81 2.60 -0.15
N GLU A 107 -16.71 2.40 -0.86
CA GLU A 107 -16.57 1.54 -2.04
C GLU A 107 -15.25 0.75 -1.95
N PRO A 108 -15.09 -0.37 -2.70
CA PRO A 108 -13.80 -1.04 -2.83
C PRO A 108 -12.72 -0.07 -3.32
N LEU A 109 -11.51 -0.13 -2.73
CA LEU A 109 -10.43 0.79 -3.13
C LEU A 109 -9.78 0.34 -4.45
N ASN A 110 -9.30 1.33 -5.22
CA ASN A 110 -8.56 1.18 -6.48
C ASN A 110 -7.07 1.47 -6.33
#